data_AF-A0A926VPU8-F1
#
_entry.id   AF-A0A926VPU8-F1
#
_cell.length_a   1.000
_cell.length_b   1.000
_cell.length_c   1.000
_cell.angle_alpha   90.00
_cell.angle_beta   90.00
_cell.angle_gamma   90.00
#
_symmetry.space_group_name_H-M   'P 1'
#
loop_
_entity.id
_entity.type
_entity.pdbx_description
1 polymer ?
#
loop_
_entity_poly.entity_id
_entity_poly.type
_entity_poly.pdbx_seq_one_letter_code
_entity_poly.pdbx_strand_id
1 'polypeptide(L)'
;MTVPTDEQLKELAEMYILNQYAPPGLTAYLYEEQDDPDDDTTCHTYATEWPKPDEEALSSWEILDTKIELVTVEERDDEAGEWTVVVEALVTVSYEEEEDEDPEPQNRSISVYITSDSKGQLYVVDAEE
;
A
#
# COMPACT_ATOMS: atom_id res chain seq x y z
N MET A 1 20.25 -12.71 -15.61
CA MET A 1 19.00 -12.37 -14.93
C MET A 1 17.98 -12.05 -15.99
N THR A 2 16.78 -12.62 -15.91
CA THR A 2 15.64 -12.25 -16.75
C THR A 2 14.98 -11.03 -16.14
N VAL A 3 14.81 -9.97 -16.92
CA VAL A 3 14.06 -8.77 -16.50
C VAL A 3 12.59 -9.18 -16.33
N PRO A 4 11.93 -8.84 -15.20
CA PRO A 4 10.52 -9.13 -15.01
C PRO A 4 9.67 -8.39 -16.06
N THR A 5 8.54 -8.97 -16.44
CA THR A 5 7.58 -8.27 -17.31
C THR A 5 6.70 -7.33 -16.50
N ASP A 6 6.18 -6.29 -17.14
CA ASP A 6 5.21 -5.38 -16.52
C ASP A 6 4.02 -6.14 -15.94
N GLU A 7 3.55 -7.20 -16.61
CA GLU A 7 2.44 -8.03 -16.11
C GLU A 7 2.78 -8.70 -14.77
N GLN A 8 4.01 -9.18 -14.58
CA GLN A 8 4.45 -9.78 -13.32
C GLN A 8 4.54 -8.73 -12.19
N LEU A 9 5.02 -7.53 -12.51
CA LEU A 9 5.09 -6.42 -11.55
C LEU A 9 3.70 -5.98 -11.12
N LYS A 10 2.78 -5.83 -12.07
CA LYS A 10 1.39 -5.46 -11.81
C LYS A 10 0.67 -6.51 -10.97
N GLU A 11 0.77 -7.79 -11.34
CA GLU A 11 0.14 -8.88 -10.58
C GLU A 11 0.66 -8.94 -9.13
N LEU A 12 1.98 -8.76 -8.93
CA LEU A 12 2.55 -8.73 -7.59
C LEU A 12 2.06 -7.52 -6.78
N ALA A 13 2.01 -6.33 -7.39
CA ALA A 13 1.50 -5.12 -6.73
C ALA A 13 0.01 -5.27 -6.35
N GLU A 14 -0.84 -5.75 -7.25
CA GLU A 14 -2.27 -6.01 -6.97
C GLU A 14 -2.45 -6.99 -5.82
N MET A 15 -1.73 -8.12 -5.85
CA MET A 15 -1.79 -9.11 -4.79
C MET A 15 -1.29 -8.55 -3.46
N TYR A 16 -0.26 -7.70 -3.47
CA TYR A 16 0.23 -7.09 -2.25
C TYR A 16 -0.81 -6.14 -1.65
N ILE A 17 -1.44 -5.28 -2.47
CA ILE A 17 -2.48 -4.38 -1.98
C ILE A 17 -3.65 -5.16 -1.38
N LEU A 18 -4.16 -6.17 -2.08
CA LEU A 18 -5.34 -6.91 -1.66
C LEU A 18 -5.11 -7.86 -0.47
N ASN A 19 -3.87 -8.31 -0.24
CA ASN A 19 -3.59 -9.32 0.79
C ASN A 19 -2.77 -8.79 1.98
N GLN A 20 -2.08 -7.66 1.83
CA GLN A 20 -1.13 -7.15 2.83
C GLN A 20 -1.36 -5.67 3.17
N TYR A 21 -1.49 -4.79 2.18
CA TYR A 21 -1.59 -3.34 2.41
C TYR A 21 -3.00 -2.91 2.83
N ALA A 22 -4.01 -3.24 2.03
CA ALA A 22 -5.41 -2.94 2.27
C ALA A 22 -6.35 -4.16 2.12
N PRO A 23 -6.11 -5.29 2.82
CA PRO A 23 -7.00 -6.43 2.87
C PRO A 23 -8.34 -6.09 3.58
N PRO A 24 -9.49 -6.36 2.93
CA PRO A 24 -10.79 -6.23 3.56
C PRO A 24 -10.94 -7.09 4.83
N GLY A 25 -11.56 -6.52 5.85
CA GLY A 25 -11.80 -7.12 7.17
C GLY A 25 -10.63 -6.97 8.16
N LEU A 26 -9.56 -6.25 7.79
CA LEU A 26 -8.47 -5.93 8.71
C LEU A 26 -8.48 -4.45 9.11
N THR A 27 -7.86 -4.16 10.25
CA THR A 27 -7.64 -2.80 10.73
C THR A 27 -6.33 -2.27 10.16
N ALA A 28 -6.41 -1.13 9.49
CA ALA A 28 -5.27 -0.34 9.05
C ALA A 28 -4.90 0.67 10.14
N TYR A 29 -3.60 0.91 10.28
CA TYR A 29 -3.03 1.84 11.26
C TYR A 29 -2.17 2.88 10.55
N LEU A 30 -2.33 4.13 10.99
CA LEU A 30 -1.53 5.29 10.58
C LEU A 30 -0.54 5.63 11.69
N TYR A 31 0.76 5.66 11.39
CA TYR A 31 1.81 5.97 12.37
C TYR A 31 2.47 7.33 12.17
N GLU A 32 2.26 7.97 11.02
CA GLU A 32 2.85 9.28 10.69
C GLU A 32 1.81 10.25 10.13
N GLU A 33 2.13 11.54 10.18
CA GLU A 33 1.21 12.56 9.69
C GLU A 33 1.13 12.48 8.16
N GLN A 34 -0.07 12.42 7.60
CA GLN A 34 -0.29 12.40 6.15
C GLN A 34 0.29 13.63 5.41
N ASP A 35 0.52 14.72 6.14
CA ASP A 35 1.00 16.02 5.62
C ASP A 35 2.23 16.50 6.41
N ASP A 36 3.18 15.61 6.76
CA ASP A 36 4.45 16.05 7.35
C ASP A 36 5.26 16.86 6.31
N PRO A 37 5.50 18.17 6.52
CA PRO A 37 6.23 19.00 5.56
C PRO A 37 7.75 18.72 5.52
N ASP A 38 8.27 17.99 6.52
CA ASP A 38 9.67 17.59 6.63
C ASP A 38 9.90 16.14 6.12
N ASP A 39 8.83 15.39 5.87
CA ASP A 39 8.85 14.09 5.18
C ASP A 39 8.49 14.27 3.71
N ASP A 40 9.40 13.92 2.80
CA ASP A 40 9.15 13.94 1.36
C ASP A 40 8.45 12.67 0.87
N THR A 41 8.18 11.73 1.77
CA THR A 41 7.47 10.48 1.53
C THR A 41 6.09 10.49 2.15
N THR A 42 5.16 9.81 1.50
CA THR A 42 3.75 9.77 1.86
C THR A 42 3.43 8.71 2.92
N CYS A 43 2.29 8.87 3.59
CA CYS A 43 1.94 8.11 4.79
C CYS A 43 1.87 6.58 4.59
N HIS A 44 2.43 5.80 5.51
CA HIS A 44 2.40 4.34 5.51
C HIS A 44 1.16 3.78 6.22
N THR A 45 0.38 2.96 5.50
CA THR A 45 -0.74 2.20 6.06
C THR A 45 -0.40 0.70 6.10
N TYR A 46 -0.41 0.09 7.30
CA TYR A 46 -0.18 -1.36 7.45
C TYR A 46 -1.45 -2.05 7.96
N ALA A 47 -1.89 -3.13 7.29
CA ALA A 47 -3.11 -3.84 7.67
C ALA A 47 -2.90 -5.25 8.23
N THR A 48 -1.71 -5.84 8.13
CA THR A 48 -1.49 -7.24 8.56
C THR A 48 -0.70 -7.40 9.85
N GLU A 49 -0.03 -6.36 10.32
CA GLU A 49 0.72 -6.41 11.57
C GLU A 49 -0.04 -5.62 12.65
N TRP A 50 -0.44 -6.38 13.68
CA TRP A 50 -0.71 -5.92 15.05
C TRP A 50 0.03 -4.61 15.36
N PRO A 51 -0.56 -3.66 16.12
CA PRO A 51 0.02 -2.33 16.25
C PRO A 51 1.51 -2.44 16.58
N LYS A 52 2.37 -1.70 15.87
CA LYS A 52 3.82 -1.71 16.10
C LYS A 52 4.02 -1.59 17.62
N PRO A 53 4.62 -2.60 18.28
CA PRO A 53 4.55 -2.71 19.75
C PRO A 53 5.22 -1.54 20.47
N ASP A 54 6.02 -0.76 19.76
CA ASP A 54 6.80 0.37 20.26
C ASP A 54 6.31 1.75 19.75
N GLU A 55 5.24 1.81 18.93
CA GLU A 55 4.71 3.07 18.35
C GLU A 55 3.19 3.21 18.60
N GLU A 56 2.75 4.38 19.05
CA GLU A 56 1.32 4.71 19.18
C GLU A 56 0.80 5.18 17.80
N ALA A 57 -0.20 4.47 17.26
CA ALA A 57 -0.83 4.87 16.01
C ALA A 57 -1.56 6.21 16.20
N LEU A 58 -1.40 7.13 15.24
CA LEU A 58 -2.11 8.41 15.19
C LEU A 58 -3.59 8.21 14.86
N SER A 59 -3.91 7.20 14.05
CA SER A 59 -5.27 6.84 13.67
C SER A 59 -5.35 5.37 13.27
N SER A 60 -6.56 4.81 13.30
CA SER A 60 -6.84 3.46 12.80
C SER A 60 -8.26 3.35 12.25
N TRP A 61 -8.43 2.49 11.24
CA TRP A 61 -9.73 2.25 10.60
C TRP A 61 -9.86 0.80 10.13
N GLU A 62 -11.07 0.27 10.11
CA GLU A 62 -11.35 -1.03 9.50
C GLU A 62 -11.50 -0.89 7.99
N ILE A 63 -10.81 -1.72 7.21
CA ILE A 63 -10.98 -1.78 5.76
C ILE A 63 -12.19 -2.66 5.45
N LEU A 64 -13.21 -2.11 4.82
CA LEU A 64 -14.44 -2.82 4.48
C LEU A 64 -14.38 -3.47 3.10
N ASP A 65 -13.80 -2.76 2.14
CA ASP A 65 -13.65 -3.21 0.76
C ASP A 65 -12.43 -2.56 0.12
N THR A 66 -11.81 -3.25 -0.82
CA THR A 66 -10.71 -2.72 -1.62
C THR A 66 -10.84 -3.22 -3.04
N LYS A 67 -10.89 -2.26 -3.98
CA LYS A 67 -11.06 -2.53 -5.40
C LYS A 67 -9.96 -1.82 -6.18
N ILE A 68 -9.14 -2.59 -6.90
CA ILE A 68 -8.14 -2.03 -7.79
C ILE A 68 -8.81 -1.50 -9.07
N GLU A 69 -8.57 -0.24 -9.41
CA GLU A 69 -9.07 0.39 -10.64
C GLU A 69 -8.01 0.43 -11.73
N LEU A 70 -6.76 0.77 -11.39
CA LEU A 70 -5.65 0.86 -12.34
C LEU A 70 -4.32 0.47 -11.70
N VAL A 71 -3.44 -0.12 -12.51
CA VAL A 71 -2.05 -0.40 -12.14
C VAL A 71 -1.09 0.04 -13.24
N THR A 72 -0.16 0.91 -12.87
CA THR A 72 0.80 1.55 -13.78
C THR A 72 2.20 1.29 -13.29
N VAL A 73 3.07 0.78 -14.16
CA VAL A 73 4.52 0.71 -13.88
C VAL A 73 5.09 2.06 -14.33
N GLU A 74 5.68 2.81 -13.40
CA GLU A 74 6.16 4.17 -13.68
C GLU A 74 7.65 4.20 -14.01
N GLU A 75 8.48 3.89 -13.03
CA GLU A 75 9.93 4.04 -13.13
C GLU A 75 10.65 2.79 -12.63
N ARG A 76 11.84 2.57 -13.16
CA ARG A 76 12.82 1.66 -12.60
C ARG A 76 14.01 2.47 -12.10
N ASP A 77 14.30 2.36 -10.82
CA ASP A 77 15.56 2.82 -10.26
C ASP A 77 16.64 1.76 -10.55
N ASP A 78 17.51 2.05 -11.52
CA ASP A 78 18.62 1.15 -11.89
C ASP A 78 19.75 1.12 -10.83
N GLU A 79 19.86 2.13 -9.96
CA GLU A 79 20.85 2.19 -8.88
C GLU A 79 20.43 1.34 -7.68
N ALA A 80 19.17 1.46 -7.25
CA ALA A 80 18.58 0.66 -6.19
C ALA A 80 18.18 -0.75 -6.66
N GLY A 81 17.91 -0.90 -7.97
CA GLY A 81 17.41 -2.14 -8.54
C GLY A 81 15.94 -2.37 -8.24
N GLU A 82 15.16 -1.30 -8.18
CA GLU A 82 13.78 -1.26 -7.72
C GLU A 82 12.84 -0.79 -8.85
N TRP A 83 11.60 -1.28 -8.82
CA TRP A 83 10.52 -0.87 -9.70
C TRP A 83 9.43 -0.19 -8.88
N THR A 84 8.98 0.98 -9.34
CA THR A 84 7.84 1.67 -8.75
C THR A 84 6.59 1.35 -9.56
N VAL A 85 5.59 0.76 -8.89
CA VAL A 85 4.29 0.44 -9.47
C VAL A 85 3.22 1.22 -8.72
N VAL A 86 2.55 2.13 -9.41
CA VAL A 86 1.44 2.90 -8.85
C VAL A 86 0.14 2.12 -9.02
N VAL A 87 -0.56 1.90 -7.92
CA VAL A 87 -1.85 1.22 -7.84
C VAL A 87 -2.91 2.23 -7.43
N GLU A 88 -3.85 2.51 -8.33
CA GLU A 88 -5.05 3.29 -8.00
C GLU A 88 -6.14 2.33 -7.52
N ALA A 89 -6.55 2.47 -6.26
CA ALA A 89 -7.56 1.63 -5.62
C ALA A 89 -8.69 2.48 -5.02
N LEU A 90 -9.89 1.92 -5.00
CA LEU A 90 -10.99 2.39 -4.19
C LEU A 90 -11.00 1.60 -2.87
N VAL A 91 -10.72 2.28 -1.77
CA VAL A 91 -10.70 1.69 -0.43
C VAL A 91 -11.86 2.27 0.37
N THR A 92 -12.71 1.39 0.88
CA THR A 92 -13.81 1.79 1.78
C THR A 92 -13.41 1.45 3.20
N VAL A 93 -13.53 2.40 4.12
CA VAL A 93 -13.07 2.25 5.51
C VAL A 93 -14.15 2.65 6.49
N SER A 94 -14.14 2.05 7.69
CA SER A 94 -14.97 2.46 8.83
C SER A 94 -14.08 2.99 9.95
N TYR A 95 -14.38 4.20 10.41
CA TYR A 95 -13.80 4.80 11.60
C TYR A 95 -14.69 4.46 12.80
N GLU A 96 -14.11 3.98 13.90
CA GLU A 96 -14.88 3.59 15.09
C GLU A 96 -15.69 4.75 15.71
N GLU A 97 -15.34 6.01 15.41
CA GLU A 97 -15.97 7.20 16.00
C GLU A 97 -17.13 7.79 15.16
N GLU A 98 -17.39 7.28 13.94
CA GLU A 98 -18.41 7.82 13.03
C GLU A 98 -19.56 6.82 12.80
N GLU A 99 -20.48 6.73 13.78
CA GLU A 99 -21.62 5.77 13.74
C GLU A 99 -22.79 6.19 12.80
N ASP A 100 -22.75 7.39 12.19
CA ASP A 100 -23.90 7.96 11.45
C ASP A 100 -23.68 8.15 9.93
N GLU A 101 -22.50 7.83 9.38
CA GLU A 101 -22.24 7.94 7.94
C GLU A 101 -22.02 6.56 7.29
N ASP A 102 -22.77 6.27 6.23
CA ASP A 102 -22.49 5.11 5.39
C ASP A 102 -21.11 5.32 4.73
N PRO A 103 -20.13 4.42 4.96
CA PRO A 103 -18.77 4.64 4.52
C PRO A 103 -18.69 4.66 2.99
N GLU A 104 -18.13 5.73 2.43
CA GLU A 104 -17.95 5.91 1.00
C GLU A 104 -16.57 5.42 0.53
N PRO A 105 -16.45 4.85 -0.68
CA PRO A 105 -15.18 4.44 -1.24
C PRO A 105 -14.30 5.67 -1.54
N GLN A 106 -13.08 5.67 -1.02
CA GLN A 106 -12.08 6.71 -1.25
C GLN A 106 -11.07 6.23 -2.29
N ASN A 107 -10.76 7.08 -3.27
CA ASN A 107 -9.69 6.80 -4.22
C ASN A 107 -8.34 7.05 -3.54
N ARG A 108 -7.47 6.04 -3.64
CA ARG A 108 -6.14 6.02 -3.05
C ARG A 108 -5.13 5.62 -4.11
N SER A 109 -4.06 6.38 -4.21
CA SER A 109 -2.92 6.09 -5.10
C SER A 109 -1.82 5.54 -4.22
N ILE A 110 -1.41 4.29 -4.46
CA ILE A 110 -0.43 3.60 -3.62
C ILE A 110 0.77 3.25 -4.49
N SER A 111 1.94 3.79 -4.16
CA SER A 111 3.22 3.45 -4.75
C SER A 111 3.72 2.15 -4.14
N VAL A 112 3.95 1.12 -4.95
CA VAL A 112 4.48 -0.18 -4.52
C VAL A 112 5.89 -0.36 -5.06
N TYR A 113 6.84 -0.53 -4.15
CA TYR A 113 8.25 -0.71 -4.46
C TYR A 113 8.60 -2.19 -4.54
N ILE A 114 8.99 -2.65 -5.73
CA ILE A 114 9.30 -4.06 -6.00
C ILE A 114 10.78 -4.20 -6.30
N THR A 115 11.41 -5.26 -5.79
CA THR A 115 12.77 -5.65 -6.21
C THR A 115 12.85 -7.15 -6.50
N SER A 116 14.03 -7.64 -6.87
CA SER A 116 14.28 -9.05 -7.17
C SER A 116 15.50 -9.59 -6.43
N ASP A 117 15.41 -10.81 -5.91
CA ASP A 117 16.53 -11.46 -5.24
C ASP A 117 17.61 -11.96 -6.22
N SER A 118 18.69 -12.54 -5.68
CA SER A 118 19.79 -13.13 -6.49
C SER A 118 19.37 -14.25 -7.45
N LYS A 119 18.16 -14.81 -7.28
CA LYS A 119 17.57 -15.84 -8.14
C LYS A 119 16.55 -15.26 -9.13
N GLY A 120 16.26 -13.96 -9.05
CA GLY A 120 15.26 -13.25 -9.86
C GLY A 120 13.83 -13.42 -9.35
N GLN A 121 13.63 -13.81 -8.09
CA GLN A 121 12.31 -13.84 -7.47
C GLN A 121 11.91 -12.43 -7.03
N LEU A 122 10.75 -11.97 -7.50
CA LEU A 122 10.20 -10.65 -7.14
C LEU A 122 9.60 -10.66 -5.73
N TYR A 123 9.76 -9.54 -5.03
CA TYR A 123 9.09 -9.26 -3.76
C TYR A 123 8.89 -7.75 -3.58
N VAL A 124 7.88 -7.39 -2.80
CA VAL A 124 7.62 -6.00 -2.40
C VAL A 124 8.55 -5.65 -1.24
N VAL A 125 9.24 -4.52 -1.36
CA VAL A 125 10.11 -3.96 -0.33
C VAL A 125 9.31 -3.06 0.59
N ASP A 126 8.47 -2.20 -0.01
CA ASP A 126 7.68 -1.22 0.71
C ASP A 126 6.47 -0.74 -0.12
N ALA A 127 5.55 -0.02 0.53
CA ALA A 127 4.47 0.70 -0.13
C ALA A 127 4.04 1.94 0.66
N GLU A 128 3.64 2.99 -0.07
CA GLU A 128 3.27 4.30 0.47
C GLU A 128 2.14 4.96 -0.35
N GLU A 129 1.40 5.90 0.25
CA GLU A 129 0.23 6.59 -0.35
C GLU A 129 0.45 8.05 -0.72
#